data_AF-A0A6I1QVG8-F1
#
_entry.id   AF-A0A6I1QVG8-F1
#
_cell.length_a   1.000
_cell.length_b   1.000
_cell.length_c   1.000
_cell.angle_alpha   90.00
_cell.angle_beta   90.00
_cell.angle_gamma   90.00
#
_symmetry.space_group_name_H-M   'P 1'
#
loop_
_entity.id
_entity.type
_entity.pdbx_description
1 polymer ?
#
loop_
_entity_poly.entity_id
_entity_poly.type
_entity_poly.pdbx_seq_one_letter_code
_entity_poly.pdbx_strand_id
1 'polypeptide(L)'
;MPRRASFRFLGDQMNLVFHDLDREDEEHCEIQALLRSGYGMTFKPDRALEPLRRGFEACPHCAAVFDSDLPSAHPERLAAPSFRDRGHSATP
;
A
#
# COMPACT_ATOMS: atom_id res chain seq x y z
N MET A 1 -21.27 8.90 20.88
CA MET A 1 -20.89 9.96 19.92
C MET A 1 -20.77 9.32 18.54
N PRO A 2 -21.53 9.71 17.52
CA PRO A 2 -21.44 9.07 16.20
C PRO A 2 -20.12 9.47 15.51
N ARG A 3 -19.37 8.49 14.98
CA ARG A 3 -18.14 8.66 14.16
C ARG A 3 -18.50 9.40 12.86
N ARG A 4 -18.58 10.73 12.91
CA ARG A 4 -18.88 11.59 11.75
C ARG A 4 -17.62 11.65 10.88
N ALA A 5 -17.63 10.95 9.74
CA ALA A 5 -16.63 11.03 8.68
C ALA A 5 -15.20 10.61 9.09
N SER A 6 -15.07 9.53 9.87
CA SER A 6 -13.76 8.95 10.21
C SER A 6 -13.18 8.26 8.97
N PHE A 7 -12.15 8.85 8.39
CA PHE A 7 -11.36 8.19 7.37
C PHE A 7 -10.80 6.89 7.95
N ARG A 8 -10.77 5.81 7.18
CA ARG A 8 -10.29 4.51 7.66
C ARG A 8 -8.76 4.42 7.60
N PHE A 9 -8.16 5.09 6.63
CA PHE A 9 -6.71 4.99 6.39
C PHE A 9 -6.00 6.30 6.72
N LEU A 10 -4.91 6.19 7.48
CA LEU A 10 -4.01 7.29 7.81
C LEU A 10 -2.61 6.99 7.25
N GLY A 11 -2.12 7.85 6.38
CA GLY A 11 -0.80 7.76 5.75
C GLY A 11 0.21 8.63 6.48
N ASP A 12 1.36 8.06 6.77
CA ASP A 12 2.57 8.75 7.16
C ASP A 12 3.31 9.26 5.92
N GLN A 13 3.31 10.58 5.72
CA GLN A 13 4.02 11.20 4.60
C GLN A 13 5.54 11.09 4.71
N MET A 14 6.09 10.90 5.91
CA MET A 14 7.53 10.84 6.14
C MET A 14 8.10 9.48 5.75
N ASN A 15 7.40 8.42 6.13
CA ASN A 15 7.84 7.05 5.88
C ASN A 15 7.16 6.43 4.65
N LEU A 16 6.19 7.12 4.04
CA LEU A 16 5.35 6.59 2.97
C LEU A 16 4.66 5.28 3.39
N VAL A 17 4.20 5.21 4.63
CA VAL A 17 3.49 4.04 5.17
C VAL A 17 2.04 4.44 5.47
N PHE A 18 1.08 3.55 5.32
CA PHE A 18 -0.30 3.79 5.77
C PHE A 18 -0.78 2.77 6.80
N HIS A 19 -1.66 3.24 7.67
CA HIS A 19 -2.19 2.53 8.82
C HIS A 19 -3.73 2.47 8.76
N ASP A 20 -4.31 1.43 9.36
CA ASP A 20 -5.76 1.29 9.51
C ASP A 20 -6.20 1.87 10.86
N LEU A 21 -7.02 2.92 10.82
CA LEU A 21 -7.56 3.59 11.99
C LEU A 21 -8.64 2.77 12.71
N ASP A 22 -9.22 1.75 12.07
CA ASP A 22 -10.06 0.78 12.81
C ASP A 22 -9.24 -0.10 13.77
N ARG A 23 -7.90 -0.01 13.73
CA ARG A 23 -6.95 -0.75 14.57
C ARG A 23 -6.02 0.17 15.35
N GLU A 24 -6.47 1.37 15.67
CA GLU A 24 -5.69 2.33 16.46
C GLU A 24 -5.31 1.82 17.85
N ASP A 25 -6.05 0.83 18.38
CA ASP A 25 -5.83 0.20 19.68
C ASP A 25 -4.71 -0.88 19.68
N GLU A 26 -4.18 -1.26 18.51
CA GLU A 26 -3.07 -2.23 18.46
C GLU A 26 -1.74 -1.55 18.84
N GLU A 27 -1.13 -1.98 19.95
CA GLU A 27 0.09 -1.41 20.54
C GLU A 27 1.33 -1.42 19.60
N HIS A 28 1.24 -2.10 18.46
CA HIS A 28 2.34 -2.26 17.50
C HIS A 28 2.25 -1.32 16.28
N CYS A 29 1.14 -0.59 16.06
CA CYS A 29 1.02 0.37 14.96
C CYS A 29 1.30 1.79 15.53
N GLU A 30 2.23 2.57 14.94
CA GLU A 30 2.63 3.92 15.43
C GLU A 30 1.61 5.03 15.13
N ILE A 31 0.33 4.68 14.99
CA ILE A 31 -0.78 5.57 14.63
C ILE A 31 -0.86 6.77 15.60
N GLN A 32 -0.74 6.50 16.90
CA GLN A 32 -0.80 7.54 17.93
C GLN A 32 0.39 8.52 17.84
N ALA A 33 1.57 8.04 17.47
CA ALA A 33 2.73 8.90 17.27
C ALA A 33 2.55 9.78 16.02
N LEU A 34 2.01 9.21 14.93
CA LEU A 34 1.69 9.93 13.70
C LEU A 34 0.58 10.99 13.89
N LEU A 35 -0.46 10.66 14.66
CA LEU A 35 -1.53 11.61 15.02
C LEU A 35 -0.98 12.78 15.85
N ARG A 36 -0.02 12.52 16.74
CA ARG A 36 0.65 13.57 17.53
C ARG A 36 1.63 14.42 16.71
N SER A 37 2.30 13.83 15.72
CA SER A 37 3.30 14.52 14.90
C SER A 37 2.67 15.47 13.88
N GLY A 38 1.41 15.21 13.50
CA GLY A 38 0.69 16.04 12.53
C GLY A 38 1.09 15.81 11.07
N TYR A 39 1.95 14.82 10.79
CA TYR A 39 2.34 14.41 9.43
C TYR A 39 1.40 13.37 8.81
N GLY A 40 0.28 13.08 9.48
CA GLY A 40 -0.74 12.15 9.00
C GLY A 40 -1.57 12.73 7.86
N MET A 41 -1.77 11.93 6.82
CA MET A 41 -2.62 12.25 5.67
C MET A 41 -3.77 11.26 5.57
N THR A 42 -4.99 11.74 5.35
CA THR A 42 -6.15 10.87 5.11
C THR A 42 -6.38 10.64 3.62
N PHE A 43 -6.91 9.47 3.25
CA PHE A 43 -7.19 9.11 1.86
C PHE A 43 -8.70 9.11 1.55
N LYS A 44 -9.08 9.57 0.35
CA LYS A 44 -10.45 9.47 -0.19
C LYS A 44 -10.38 8.97 -1.64
N PRO A 45 -11.10 7.90 -2.02
CA PRO A 45 -12.01 7.11 -1.18
C PRO A 45 -11.29 6.30 -0.10
N ASP A 46 -11.99 5.94 0.98
CA ASP A 46 -11.49 5.13 2.11
C ASP A 46 -11.26 3.65 1.72
N ARG A 47 -10.31 3.42 0.79
CA ARG A 47 -9.91 2.10 0.31
C ARG A 47 -8.40 1.96 0.38
N ALA A 48 -7.89 0.80 0.82
CA ALA A 48 -6.46 0.51 0.89
C ALA A 48 -5.74 0.63 -0.47
N LEU A 49 -6.46 0.46 -1.58
CA LEU A 49 -5.92 0.68 -2.92
C LEU A 49 -5.50 2.14 -3.18
N GLU A 50 -6.08 3.12 -2.48
CA GLU A 50 -5.74 4.53 -2.70
C GLU A 50 -4.36 4.93 -2.17
N PRO A 51 -3.96 4.62 -0.91
CA PRO A 51 -2.59 4.81 -0.47
C PRO A 51 -1.59 4.03 -1.33
N LEU A 52 -1.91 2.77 -1.68
CA LEU A 52 -1.05 1.95 -2.55
C LEU A 52 -0.83 2.61 -3.92
N ARG A 53 -1.88 3.15 -4.55
CA ARG A 53 -1.75 3.91 -5.82
C ARG A 53 -0.91 5.17 -5.69
N ARG A 54 -0.85 5.76 -4.50
CA ARG A 54 -0.04 6.94 -4.19
C ARG A 54 1.40 6.59 -3.81
N GLY A 55 1.77 5.31 -3.79
CA GLY A 55 3.11 4.85 -3.44
C GLY A 55 3.34 4.67 -1.94
N PHE A 56 2.28 4.61 -1.13
CA PHE A 56 2.38 4.27 0.28
C PHE A 56 2.35 2.76 0.46
N GLU A 57 3.17 2.26 1.38
CA GLU A 57 3.22 0.86 1.77
C GLU A 57 2.33 0.59 2.99
N ALA A 58 1.75 -0.60 3.10
CA ALA A 58 0.96 -0.96 4.27
C ALA A 58 1.89 -1.19 5.47
N CYS A 59 1.57 -0.60 6.63
CA CYS A 59 2.31 -0.90 7.85
C CYS A 59 2.26 -2.41 8.12
N PRO A 60 3.37 -3.11 8.41
CA PRO A 60 3.41 -4.57 8.51
C PRO A 60 2.42 -5.15 9.55
N HIS A 61 2.16 -4.42 10.63
CA HIS A 61 1.17 -4.80 11.64
C HIS A 61 -0.26 -4.65 11.12
N CYS A 62 -0.52 -3.53 10.45
CA CYS A 62 -1.80 -3.24 9.85
C CYS A 62 -2.01 -4.03 8.51
N ALA A 63 -0.95 -4.58 7.90
CA ALA A 63 -0.93 -5.26 6.60
C ALA A 63 -1.49 -6.68 6.60
N ALA A 64 -1.38 -7.39 7.72
CA ALA A 64 -1.88 -8.76 7.88
C ALA A 64 -3.40 -8.91 7.60
N VAL A 65 -4.12 -7.79 7.55
CA VAL A 65 -5.56 -7.73 7.32
C VAL A 65 -5.90 -7.41 5.87
N PHE A 66 -4.99 -6.77 5.13
CA PHE A 66 -5.23 -6.39 3.73
C PHE A 66 -5.00 -7.55 2.76
N ASP A 67 -4.20 -8.54 3.14
CA ASP A 67 -3.87 -9.70 2.30
C ASP A 67 -5.11 -10.51 1.90
N SER A 68 -6.19 -10.44 2.68
CA SER A 68 -7.46 -11.11 2.37
C SER A 68 -8.38 -10.35 1.41
N ASP A 69 -8.17 -9.04 1.22
CA ASP A 69 -9.07 -8.15 0.44
C ASP A 69 -8.37 -7.51 -0.77
N LEU A 70 -7.04 -7.52 -0.81
CA LEU A 70 -6.27 -7.20 -2.00
C LEU A 70 -6.36 -8.38 -2.97
N PRO A 71 -6.89 -8.19 -4.19
CA PRO A 71 -6.77 -9.23 -5.20
C PRO A 71 -5.29 -9.50 -5.36
N SER A 72 -4.86 -10.73 -5.02
CA SER A 72 -3.48 -11.18 -5.02
C SER A 72 -2.79 -10.54 -6.20
N ALA A 73 -1.90 -9.58 -5.92
CA ALA A 73 -1.14 -8.91 -6.97
C ALA A 73 -0.37 -10.03 -7.67
N HIS A 74 -0.89 -10.44 -8.82
CA HIS A 74 -0.42 -11.58 -9.57
C HIS A 74 1.11 -11.46 -9.74
N PRO A 75 1.91 -12.41 -9.24
CA PRO A 75 3.37 -12.36 -9.35
C PRO A 75 3.89 -12.57 -10.79
N GLU A 76 3.04 -12.56 -11.82
CA GLU A 76 3.39 -12.99 -13.18
C GLU A 76 3.87 -11.87 -14.13
N ARG A 77 3.98 -10.60 -13.70
CA ARG A 77 4.56 -9.52 -14.54
C ARG A 77 6.09 -9.43 -14.51
N LEU A 78 6.79 -10.44 -13.98
CA LEU A 78 8.25 -10.55 -13.99
C LEU A 78 8.80 -11.64 -14.95
N ALA A 79 8.03 -12.10 -15.93
CA ALA A 79 8.58 -12.82 -17.07
C ALA A 79 8.92 -11.82 -18.18
N ALA A 80 10.16 -11.32 -18.16
CA ALA A 80 10.75 -10.65 -19.30
C ALA A 80 10.66 -11.56 -20.54
N PRO A 81 10.33 -11.05 -21.74
CA PRO A 81 10.63 -11.79 -22.95
C PRO A 81 12.15 -11.79 -23.13
N SER A 82 12.83 -12.83 -22.62
CA SER A 82 14.19 -13.17 -23.03
C SER A 82 14.18 -13.68 -24.46
N PHE A 83 13.90 -12.81 -25.42
CA PHE A 83 14.19 -13.09 -26.82
C PHE A 83 15.55 -12.50 -27.17
N ARG A 84 16.60 -13.21 -26.73
CA ARG A 84 17.88 -13.21 -27.43
C ARG A 84 17.74 -14.20 -28.58
N ASP A 85 17.38 -13.72 -29.76
CA ASP A 85 17.74 -14.44 -30.99
C ASP A 85 18.50 -13.47 -31.88
N ARG A 86 19.82 -13.71 -31.96
CA ARG A 86 20.71 -13.08 -32.92
C ARG A 86 21.36 -14.24 -33.67
N GLY A 87 20.90 -14.49 -34.90
CA GLY A 87 21.73 -15.14 -35.91
C GLY A 87 20.96 -15.90 -36.98
N HIS A 88 20.83 -15.35 -38.18
CA HIS A 88 21.82 -15.52 -39.27
C HIS A 88 21.21 -15.00 -40.57
N SER A 89 21.76 -13.91 -41.10
CA SER A 89 21.48 -13.42 -42.44
C SER A 89 22.10 -14.39 -43.46
N ALA A 90 21.26 -15.09 -44.22
CA ALA A 90 21.68 -15.82 -45.40
C ALA A 90 21.83 -14.84 -46.58
N THR A 91 23.04 -14.76 -47.11
CA THR A 91 23.39 -14.05 -48.34
C THR A 91 22.95 -14.89 -49.56
N PRO A 92 22.33 -14.32 -50.60
CA PRO A 92 22.29 -14.93 -51.93
C PRO A 92 23.59 -14.68 -52.71
#